data_AF-A0A9P4GWU7-F1
#
_entry.id   AF-A0A9P4GWU7-F1
#
_cell.length_a   1.000
_cell.length_b   1.000
_cell.length_c   1.000
_cell.angle_alpha   90.00
_cell.angle_beta   90.00
_cell.angle_gamma   90.00
#
_symmetry.space_group_name_H-M   'P 1'
#
loop_
_entity.id
_entity.type
_entity.pdbx_description
1 polymer ?
#
loop_
_entity_poly.entity_id
_entity_poly.type
_entity_poly.pdbx_seq_one_letter_code
_entity_poly.pdbx_strand_id
1 'polypeptide(L)'
;MFPSLHQNISSTKTTATEKTTNEYSTHVMGKFECNNSSCSKKGWGSKKVAILIRGYSKNEYNAVVFNQRCKSCDQLGTLTLDEESYVDRVTYRLKKWAGISTEQPNYARKDGPPHESSLCEGCKRGLCWQNSD
;
A
#
# COMPACT_ATOMS: atom_id res chain seq x y z
N MET A 1 -21.26 -10.67 4.02
CA MET A 1 -21.25 -10.96 2.58
C MET A 1 -20.54 -9.78 1.92
N PHE A 2 -19.23 -9.91 1.65
CA PHE A 2 -18.43 -8.83 1.06
C PHE A 2 -18.55 -8.91 -0.47
N PRO A 3 -18.93 -7.84 -1.19
CA PRO A 3 -18.98 -7.88 -2.64
C PRO A 3 -17.57 -7.92 -3.25
N SER A 4 -17.38 -8.78 -4.24
CA SER A 4 -16.16 -8.88 -5.06
C SER A 4 -15.84 -7.56 -5.76
N LEU A 5 -14.60 -7.08 -5.62
CA LEU A 5 -14.04 -5.97 -6.38
C LEU A 5 -13.69 -6.46 -7.79
N HIS A 6 -14.56 -6.18 -8.76
CA HIS A 6 -14.21 -6.26 -10.18
C HIS A 6 -13.41 -5.02 -10.58
N GLN A 7 -12.24 -5.27 -11.17
CA GLN A 7 -11.38 -4.26 -11.78
C GLN A 7 -12.04 -3.75 -13.07
N ASN A 8 -12.60 -2.54 -13.01
CA ASN A 8 -12.93 -1.76 -14.20
C ASN A 8 -12.31 -0.37 -14.04
N ILE A 9 -11.09 -0.21 -14.54
CA ILE A 9 -10.47 1.11 -14.72
C ILE A 9 -11.04 1.66 -16.02
N SER A 10 -12.14 2.40 -15.91
CA SER A 10 -12.63 3.28 -16.98
C SER A 10 -12.21 4.71 -16.63
N SER A 11 -11.44 5.32 -17.53
CA SER A 11 -10.88 6.66 -17.41
C SER A 11 -11.94 7.71 -17.08
N THR A 12 -11.94 8.19 -15.84
CA THR A 12 -12.68 9.40 -15.46
C THR A 12 -11.73 10.60 -15.45
N LYS A 13 -11.85 11.38 -16.53
CA LYS A 13 -11.98 12.83 -16.57
C LYS A 13 -11.41 13.56 -15.34
N THR A 14 -10.36 14.35 -15.56
CA THR A 14 -9.81 15.37 -14.65
C THR A 14 -10.93 16.16 -13.96
N THR A 15 -11.32 15.71 -12.77
CA THR A 15 -12.10 16.50 -11.82
C THR A 15 -11.10 17.12 -10.85
N ALA A 16 -11.34 18.38 -10.49
CA ALA A 16 -10.50 19.19 -9.62
C ALA A 16 -9.87 18.36 -8.51
N THR A 17 -8.56 18.50 -8.31
CA THR A 17 -7.85 17.88 -7.19
C THR A 17 -8.52 18.30 -5.90
N GLU A 18 -9.44 17.48 -5.38
CA GLU A 18 -10.02 17.71 -4.07
C GLU A 18 -8.87 17.83 -3.09
N LYS A 19 -8.79 19.00 -2.44
CA LYS A 19 -7.69 19.31 -1.54
C LYS A 19 -7.74 18.32 -0.38
N THR A 20 -6.68 17.52 -0.24
CA THR A 20 -6.53 16.59 0.88
C THR A 20 -6.53 17.36 2.19
N THR A 21 -7.38 16.95 3.13
CA THR A 21 -7.41 17.55 4.48
C THR A 21 -6.33 16.92 5.36
N ASN A 22 -6.05 15.63 5.18
CA ASN A 22 -5.03 14.89 5.90
C ASN A 22 -4.35 13.88 4.97
N GLU A 23 -3.07 13.60 5.22
CA GLU A 23 -2.31 12.55 4.54
C GLU A 23 -1.48 11.77 5.56
N TYR A 24 -1.39 10.44 5.40
CA TYR A 24 -0.58 9.59 6.25
C TYR A 24 0.01 8.42 5.46
N SER A 25 1.33 8.31 5.46
CA SER A 25 2.04 7.17 4.89
C SER A 25 2.27 6.09 5.94
N THR A 26 2.06 4.84 5.53
CA THR A 26 2.31 3.64 6.33
C THR A 26 2.73 2.50 5.42
N HIS A 27 2.97 1.32 5.98
CA HIS A 27 3.22 0.13 5.20
C HIS A 27 2.67 -1.13 5.85
N VAL A 28 2.52 -2.16 5.02
CA VAL A 28 2.25 -3.55 5.42
C VAL A 28 3.24 -4.48 4.75
N MET A 29 3.19 -5.76 5.10
CA MET A 29 3.90 -6.81 4.39
C MET A 29 3.01 -7.37 3.28
N GLY A 30 3.63 -7.97 2.27
CA GLY A 30 2.90 -8.59 1.17
C GLY A 30 3.78 -9.55 0.39
N LYS A 31 3.14 -10.29 -0.52
CA LYS A 31 3.81 -11.13 -1.50
C LYS A 31 3.41 -10.67 -2.90
N PHE A 32 4.29 -10.88 -3.85
CA PHE A 32 4.04 -10.56 -5.25
C PHE A 32 4.29 -11.77 -6.12
N GLU A 33 3.47 -11.93 -7.14
CA GLU A 33 3.67 -12.89 -8.23
C GLU A 33 4.13 -12.14 -9.48
N CYS A 34 5.10 -12.70 -10.20
CA CYS A 34 5.50 -12.15 -11.49
C CYS A 34 4.60 -12.72 -12.58
N ASN A 35 3.88 -11.85 -13.28
CA ASN A 35 2.96 -12.26 -14.35
C ASN A 35 3.66 -12.47 -15.71
N ASN A 36 4.96 -12.21 -15.80
CA ASN A 36 5.71 -12.43 -17.02
C ASN A 36 6.05 -13.92 -17.15
N SER A 37 5.38 -14.62 -18.05
CA SER A 37 5.58 -16.06 -18.29
C SER A 37 6.99 -16.40 -18.78
N SER A 38 7.72 -15.45 -19.36
CA SER A 38 9.13 -15.62 -19.76
C SER A 38 10.13 -15.30 -18.63
N CYS A 39 9.66 -14.84 -17.47
CA CYS A 39 10.52 -14.53 -16.33
C CYS A 39 10.85 -15.80 -15.52
N SER A 40 12.12 -15.96 -15.15
CA SER A 40 12.55 -17.09 -14.30
C SER A 40 12.10 -16.97 -12.84
N LYS A 41 11.68 -15.76 -12.40
CA LYS A 41 11.16 -15.53 -11.05
C LYS A 41 9.66 -15.71 -11.03
N LYS A 42 9.16 -16.55 -10.13
CA LYS A 42 7.72 -16.76 -9.93
C LYS A 42 7.09 -15.70 -9.03
N GLY A 43 7.82 -15.20 -8.04
CA GLY A 43 7.32 -14.22 -7.08
C GLY A 43 8.36 -13.81 -6.05
N TRP A 44 8.00 -12.87 -5.16
CA TRP A 44 8.85 -12.41 -4.07
C TRP A 44 8.02 -11.94 -2.87
N GLY A 45 8.59 -12.04 -1.67
CA GLY A 45 8.02 -11.41 -0.48
C GLY A 45 8.53 -9.98 -0.32
N SER A 46 7.73 -9.12 0.28
CA SER A 46 8.10 -7.75 0.63
C SER A 46 7.75 -7.44 2.08
N LYS A 47 8.75 -6.96 2.83
CA LYS A 47 8.55 -6.42 4.18
C LYS A 47 7.82 -5.08 4.23
N LYS A 48 7.84 -4.34 3.12
CA LYS A 48 7.34 -2.96 3.07
C LYS A 48 6.64 -2.72 1.75
N VAL A 49 5.32 -2.83 1.77
CA VAL A 49 4.41 -2.38 0.72
C VAL A 49 3.81 -1.07 1.21
N ALA A 50 4.15 0.04 0.55
CA ALA A 50 3.68 1.37 0.95
C ALA A 50 2.17 1.50 0.77
N ILE A 51 1.57 2.20 1.73
CA ILE A 51 0.18 2.62 1.71
C ILE A 51 0.16 4.11 1.98
N LEU A 52 -0.54 4.86 1.13
CA LEU A 52 -0.84 6.26 1.36
C LEU A 52 -2.32 6.44 1.62
N ILE A 53 -2.65 6.88 2.82
CA ILE A 53 -4.02 7.15 3.25
C ILE A 53 -4.24 8.65 3.15
N ARG A 54 -5.30 9.07 2.45
CA ARG A 54 -5.70 10.48 2.34
C ARG A 54 -7.12 10.63 2.82
N GLY A 55 -7.34 11.66 3.64
CA GLY A 55 -8.65 12.15 4.02
C GLY A 55 -9.01 13.37 3.18
N TYR A 56 -10.28 13.49 2.86
CA TYR A 56 -10.84 14.62 2.12
C TYR A 56 -11.91 15.30 2.98
N SER A 57 -12.56 16.30 2.42
CA SER A 57 -13.73 16.90 3.06
C SER A 57 -14.87 15.87 3.20
N LYS A 58 -15.87 16.15 4.05
CA LYS A 58 -17.07 15.30 4.22
C LYS A 58 -16.80 13.86 4.67
N ASN A 59 -15.70 13.62 5.40
CA ASN A 59 -15.30 12.31 5.92
C ASN A 59 -15.02 11.25 4.84
N GLU A 60 -14.69 11.67 3.61
CA GLU A 60 -14.25 10.77 2.55
C GLU A 60 -12.77 10.43 2.71
N TYR A 61 -12.37 9.24 2.24
CA TYR A 61 -10.98 8.82 2.24
C TYR A 61 -10.66 7.89 1.07
N ASN A 62 -9.38 7.81 0.73
CA ASN A 62 -8.84 6.68 -0.04
C ASN A 62 -7.54 6.16 0.60
N ALA A 63 -7.23 4.90 0.31
CA ALA A 63 -5.99 4.26 0.72
C ALA A 63 -5.34 3.62 -0.52
N VAL A 64 -4.26 4.22 -1.00
CA VAL A 64 -3.53 3.78 -2.19
C VAL A 64 -2.41 2.84 -1.77
N VAL A 65 -2.43 1.61 -2.28
CA VAL A 65 -1.38 0.62 -2.06
C VAL A 65 -0.42 0.62 -3.25
N PHE A 66 0.88 0.78 -2.99
CA PHE A 66 1.89 0.88 -4.04
C PHE A 66 2.50 -0.47 -4.38
N ASN A 67 2.46 -0.80 -5.67
CA ASN A 67 2.96 -2.06 -6.21
C ASN A 67 4.51 -2.08 -6.25
N GLN A 68 5.09 -3.24 -6.56
CA GLN A 68 6.52 -3.43 -6.70
C GLN A 68 6.85 -4.15 -8.01
N ARG A 69 8.07 -3.96 -8.48
CA ARG A 69 8.59 -4.56 -9.71
C ARG A 69 9.39 -5.81 -9.43
N CYS A 70 9.29 -6.77 -10.34
CA CYS A 70 10.12 -7.97 -10.32
C CYS A 70 11.58 -7.60 -10.58
N LYS A 71 12.49 -8.03 -9.71
CA LYS A 71 13.93 -7.79 -9.85
C LYS A 71 14.53 -8.29 -11.17
N SER A 72 13.95 -9.35 -11.75
CA SER A 72 14.52 -10.01 -12.93
C SER A 72 14.03 -9.43 -14.25
N CYS A 73 12.80 -8.94 -14.32
CA CYS A 73 12.22 -8.46 -15.58
C CYS A 73 11.59 -7.05 -15.51
N ASP A 74 11.69 -6.39 -14.35
CA ASP A 74 11.18 -5.04 -14.06
C ASP A 74 9.67 -4.81 -14.30
N GLN A 75 8.91 -5.87 -14.56
CA GLN A 75 7.45 -5.85 -14.68
C GLN A 75 6.80 -5.75 -13.30
N LEU A 76 5.65 -5.09 -13.22
CA LEU A 76 4.85 -5.04 -12.00
C LEU A 76 4.33 -6.43 -11.63
N GLY A 77 4.40 -6.76 -10.34
CA GLY A 77 3.83 -8.00 -9.82
C GLY A 77 2.34 -7.89 -9.53
N THR A 78 1.67 -9.04 -9.40
CA THR A 78 0.36 -9.12 -8.75
C THR A 78 0.58 -9.18 -7.25
N LEU A 79 0.00 -8.25 -6.50
CA LEU A 79 0.13 -8.16 -5.05
C LEU A 79 -0.91 -9.04 -4.34
N THR A 80 -0.42 -9.85 -3.40
CA THR A 80 -1.22 -10.46 -2.33
C THR A 80 -0.88 -9.75 -1.03
N LEU A 81 -1.86 -9.02 -0.48
CA LEU A 81 -1.73 -8.19 0.72
C LEU A 81 -2.01 -9.00 1.98
N ASP A 82 -1.36 -8.64 3.09
CA ASP A 82 -1.83 -9.02 4.42
C ASP A 82 -3.09 -8.20 4.74
N GLU A 83 -4.27 -8.79 4.49
CA GLU A 83 -5.56 -8.12 4.57
C GLU A 83 -5.87 -7.61 5.98
N GLU A 84 -5.62 -8.41 7.01
CA GLU A 84 -5.84 -8.04 8.41
C GLU A 84 -4.97 -6.84 8.78
N SER A 85 -3.67 -6.91 8.47
CA SER A 85 -2.75 -5.80 8.70
C SER A 85 -3.16 -4.54 7.93
N TYR A 86 -3.66 -4.67 6.70
CA TYR A 86 -4.14 -3.53 5.92
C TYR A 86 -5.37 -2.88 6.56
N VAL A 87 -6.38 -3.67 6.91
CA VAL A 87 -7.61 -3.19 7.54
C VAL A 87 -7.28 -2.48 8.85
N ASP A 88 -6.39 -3.05 9.67
CA ASP A 88 -5.97 -2.46 10.94
C ASP A 88 -5.26 -1.11 10.73
N ARG A 89 -4.33 -1.02 9.76
CA ARG A 89 -3.59 0.22 9.47
C ARG A 89 -4.51 1.34 9.02
N VAL A 90 -5.43 1.04 8.10
CA VAL A 90 -6.37 2.01 7.56
C VAL A 90 -7.36 2.43 8.65
N THR A 91 -7.99 1.47 9.31
CA THR A 91 -8.99 1.73 10.35
C THR A 91 -8.42 2.51 11.53
N TYR A 92 -7.23 2.14 12.01
CA TYR A 92 -6.54 2.87 13.07
C TYR A 92 -6.32 4.33 12.68
N ARG A 93 -5.86 4.59 11.46
CA ARG A 93 -5.59 5.96 11.00
C ARG A 93 -6.87 6.79 10.90
N LEU A 94 -7.94 6.21 10.35
CA LEU A 94 -9.25 6.87 10.26
C LEU A 94 -9.81 7.19 11.65
N LYS A 95 -9.77 6.25 12.59
CA LYS A 95 -10.21 6.48 13.97
C LYS A 95 -9.40 7.58 14.66
N LYS A 96 -8.08 7.64 14.43
CA LYS A 96 -7.22 8.71 14.95
C LYS A 96 -7.59 10.08 14.38
N TRP A 97 -7.86 10.19 13.08
CA TRP A 97 -8.32 11.45 12.48
C TRP A 97 -9.69 11.89 12.99
N ALA A 98 -10.57 10.94 13.34
CA ALA A 98 -11.86 11.21 13.94
C ALA A 98 -11.81 11.54 15.45
N GLY A 99 -10.62 11.57 16.07
CA GLY A 99 -10.46 11.83 17.50
C GLY A 99 -10.94 10.68 18.41
N ILE A 100 -11.17 9.49 17.87
CA ILE A 100 -11.58 8.33 18.65
C ILE A 100 -10.37 7.77 19.39
N SER A 101 -10.51 7.60 20.71
CA SER A 101 -9.49 6.94 21.53
C SER A 101 -9.31 5.49 21.07
N THR A 102 -8.09 5.16 20.64
CA THR A 102 -7.71 3.82 20.17
C THR A 102 -6.32 3.50 20.69
N GLU A 103 -6.17 2.27 21.19
CA GLU A 103 -4.85 1.72 21.51
C GLU A 103 -4.00 1.63 20.24
N GLN A 104 -2.71 1.94 20.37
CA GLN A 104 -1.79 1.82 19.26
C GLN A 104 -1.54 0.32 18.99
N PRO A 105 -1.79 -0.17 17.77
CA PRO A 105 -1.54 -1.57 17.49
C PRO A 105 -0.04 -1.85 17.61
N ASN A 106 0.30 -2.97 18.23
CA ASN A 106 1.68 -3.40 18.35
C ASN A 106 2.17 -3.96 17.00
N TYR A 107 2.87 -3.12 16.26
CA TYR A 107 3.49 -3.49 15.00
C TYR A 107 4.87 -4.09 15.27
N ALA A 108 4.91 -5.31 15.80
CA ALA A 108 6.15 -6.02 16.02
C ALA A 108 6.99 -6.06 14.73
N ARG A 109 8.29 -5.77 14.85
CA ARG A 109 9.24 -5.93 13.74
C ARG A 109 9.30 -7.43 13.40
N LYS A 110 8.81 -7.81 12.22
CA LYS A 110 8.94 -9.18 11.70
C LYS A 110 10.21 -9.28 10.85
N ASP A 111 10.87 -10.42 10.89
CA ASP A 111 12.02 -10.73 10.04
C ASP A 111 11.62 -11.00 8.58
N GLY A 112 12.61 -11.09 7.68
CA GLY A 112 12.40 -11.17 6.23
C GLY A 112 13.31 -10.26 5.38
N PRO A 113 13.14 -10.28 4.06
CA PRO A 113 14.11 -9.70 3.13
C PRO A 113 14.14 -8.16 3.18
N PRO A 114 15.32 -7.54 2.93
CA PRO A 114 15.44 -6.10 2.89
C PRO A 114 14.49 -5.49 1.85
N HIS A 115 14.03 -4.27 2.11
CA HIS A 115 13.17 -3.56 1.19
C HIS A 115 13.97 -2.99 0.00
N GLU A 116 13.72 -3.48 -1.21
CA GLU A 116 14.40 -3.02 -2.42
C GLU A 116 13.74 -1.73 -2.97
N SER A 117 14.22 -0.57 -2.52
CA SER A 117 13.64 0.74 -2.85
C SER A 117 13.63 1.06 -4.35
N SER A 118 14.62 0.61 -5.13
CA SER A 118 14.66 0.81 -6.58
C SER A 118 13.52 0.11 -7.32
N LEU A 119 12.95 -0.95 -6.74
CA LEU A 119 11.86 -1.75 -7.31
C LEU A 119 10.48 -1.35 -6.74
N CYS A 120 10.43 -0.44 -5.77
CA CYS A 120 9.18 -0.06 -5.10
C CYS A 120 8.57 1.22 -5.67
N GLU A 121 7.31 1.14 -6.12
CA GLU A 121 6.60 2.30 -6.68
C GLU A 121 6.31 3.40 -5.65
N GLY A 122 6.24 3.04 -4.35
CA GLY A 122 6.13 3.99 -3.25
C GLY A 122 7.43 4.76 -3.00
N CYS A 123 8.58 4.08 -3.03
CA CYS A 123 9.89 4.73 -2.92
C CYS A 123 10.15 5.70 -4.06
N LYS A 124 9.83 5.30 -5.30
CA LYS A 124 9.96 6.15 -6.49
C LYS A 124 9.14 7.45 -6.39
N ARG A 125 8.13 7.49 -5.51
CA ARG A 125 7.28 8.65 -5.23
C ARG A 125 7.61 9.35 -3.91
N GLY A 126 8.67 8.93 -3.21
CA GLY A 126 9.06 9.48 -1.91
C GLY A 126 8.13 9.13 -0.75
N LEU A 127 7.25 8.14 -0.91
CA LEU A 127 6.19 7.81 0.06
C LEU A 127 6.59 6.74 1.06
N CYS A 128 7.51 5.85 0.69
CA CYS A 128 8.08 4.91 1.65
C CYS A 128 9.01 5.68 2.59
N TRP A 129 8.57 5.98 3.81
CA TRP A 129 9.50 6.43 4.85
C TRP A 129 10.49 5.31 5.13
N GLN A 130 11.74 5.50 4.71
CA GLN A 130 12.88 4.77 5.22
C GLN A 130 13.13 5.33 6.62
N ASN A 131 12.63 4.65 7.65
CA ASN A 131 13.46 4.62 8.86
C ASN A 131 14.72 3.89 8.41
N SER A 132 15.82 4.62 8.34
CA SER A 132 17.17 4.10 8.12
C SER A 132 17.41 2.88 9.01
N ASP A 133 17.77 1.79 8.36
CA ASP A 133 18.42 0.56 8.88
C ASP A 133 17.68 -0.27 9.96
#